data_AF-A0A0M3U7M9-F1
#
_entry.id   AF-A0A0M3U7M9-F1
#
_cell.length_a   1.000
_cell.length_b   1.000
_cell.length_c   1.000
_cell.angle_alpha   90.00
_cell.angle_beta   90.00
_cell.angle_gamma   90.00
#
_symmetry.space_group_name_H-M   'P 1'
#
loop_
_entity.id
_entity.type
_entity.pdbx_description
1 polymer ?
#
loop_
_entity_poly.entity_id
_entity_poly.type
_entity_poly.pdbx_seq_one_letter_code
_entity_poly.pdbx_strand_id
1 'polypeptide(L)'
;MPGRGRDRPAHGAPRRPGGGGRVSAPGRPAVLAAVAAGGVVGAEVRWLLGLVGPPAPWTTLVINVTGCLLMGVLMVLVTERFRAHPLVRPALGVGVLGGYTTFSTYAVDVAAPAFGSPGSLALMVGTPVLAVAATALGATLTRALAGGGAR
;
A
#
# COMPACT_ATOMS: atom_id res chain seq x y z
N MET A 1 -20.84 -57.46 -44.61
CA MET A 1 -19.48 -57.07 -44.19
C MET A 1 -19.53 -55.62 -43.67
N PRO A 2 -19.42 -55.38 -42.35
CA PRO A 2 -19.54 -54.04 -41.77
C PRO A 2 -18.20 -53.28 -41.82
N GLY A 3 -18.19 -52.12 -42.47
CA GLY A 3 -17.03 -51.25 -42.65
C GLY A 3 -17.11 -49.97 -41.83
N ARG A 4 -16.33 -49.95 -40.75
CA ARG A 4 -15.55 -48.83 -40.16
C ARG A 4 -16.11 -47.39 -40.23
N GLY A 5 -16.39 -46.87 -39.04
CA GLY A 5 -15.68 -45.72 -38.48
C GLY A 5 -15.98 -44.34 -39.09
N ARG A 6 -16.83 -43.57 -38.40
CA ARG A 6 -16.79 -42.09 -38.44
C ARG A 6 -17.05 -41.53 -37.04
N ASP A 7 -15.95 -41.16 -36.40
CA ASP A 7 -15.70 -39.88 -35.76
C ASP A 7 -16.66 -39.43 -34.65
N ARG A 8 -16.32 -39.83 -33.42
CA ARG A 8 -16.71 -39.10 -32.21
C ARG A 8 -15.96 -37.76 -32.17
N PRO A 9 -16.61 -36.59 -32.11
CA PRO A 9 -15.92 -35.37 -31.75
C PRO A 9 -15.52 -35.43 -30.27
N ALA A 10 -14.22 -35.52 -30.05
CA ALA A 10 -13.61 -35.42 -28.73
C ALA A 10 -13.61 -33.95 -28.25
N HIS A 11 -13.90 -33.79 -26.96
CA HIS A 11 -13.35 -32.75 -26.08
C HIS A 11 -13.61 -31.27 -26.38
N GLY A 12 -14.69 -30.74 -25.80
CA GLY A 12 -14.73 -29.35 -25.34
C GLY A 12 -14.33 -29.26 -23.86
N ALA A 13 -13.03 -29.24 -23.56
CA ALA A 13 -12.58 -28.91 -22.20
C ALA A 13 -12.98 -27.46 -21.87
N PRO A 14 -13.48 -27.16 -20.66
CA PRO A 14 -13.79 -25.80 -20.28
C PRO A 14 -12.52 -24.93 -20.31
N ARG A 15 -12.56 -23.88 -21.12
CA ARG A 15 -11.50 -22.85 -21.19
C ARG A 15 -11.35 -22.25 -19.80
N ARG A 16 -10.22 -22.52 -19.13
CA ARG A 16 -9.89 -21.87 -17.86
C ARG A 16 -9.87 -20.35 -18.10
N PRO A 17 -10.60 -19.54 -17.31
CA PRO A 17 -10.51 -18.09 -17.41
C PRO A 17 -9.05 -17.68 -17.21
N GLY A 18 -8.59 -16.79 -18.10
CA GLY A 18 -7.21 -16.31 -18.16
C GLY A 18 -6.71 -15.93 -16.79
N GLY A 19 -5.60 -16.55 -16.39
CA GLY A 19 -4.95 -16.32 -15.12
C GLY A 19 -4.75 -14.81 -14.90
N GLY A 20 -5.29 -14.33 -13.78
CA GLY A 20 -5.10 -12.97 -13.31
C GLY A 20 -3.64 -12.57 -13.43
N GLY A 21 -3.42 -11.31 -13.82
CA GLY A 21 -2.11 -10.74 -14.07
C GLY A 21 -1.15 -11.06 -12.93
N ARG A 22 -0.35 -12.12 -13.12
CA ARG A 22 0.81 -12.36 -12.29
C ARG A 22 1.68 -11.15 -12.54
N VAL A 23 1.98 -10.40 -11.49
CA VAL A 23 2.94 -9.31 -11.54
C VAL A 23 4.23 -9.87 -12.16
N SER A 24 4.45 -9.60 -13.45
CA SER A 24 5.64 -10.03 -14.17
C SER A 24 6.81 -9.24 -13.62
N ALA A 25 7.75 -9.90 -12.94
CA ALA A 25 8.95 -9.24 -12.42
C ALA A 25 10.20 -10.11 -12.69
N PRO A 26 11.05 -9.72 -13.65
CA PRO A 26 12.45 -10.11 -13.65
C PRO A 26 13.13 -9.47 -12.42
N GLY A 27 13.86 -10.23 -11.58
CA GLY A 27 14.63 -9.70 -10.43
C GLY A 27 14.08 -9.93 -9.02
N ARG A 28 13.28 -10.98 -8.79
CA ARG A 28 12.58 -11.31 -7.52
C ARG A 28 13.37 -11.15 -6.20
N PRO A 29 14.62 -11.64 -6.04
CA PRO A 29 15.28 -11.60 -4.73
C PRO A 29 15.68 -10.18 -4.31
N ALA A 30 16.17 -9.35 -5.24
CA ALA A 30 16.59 -7.99 -4.95
C ALA A 30 15.41 -7.10 -4.53
N VAL A 31 14.25 -7.27 -5.18
CA VAL A 31 13.02 -6.56 -4.80
C VAL A 31 12.56 -6.98 -3.41
N LEU A 32 12.54 -8.29 -3.12
CA LEU A 32 12.16 -8.79 -1.80
C LEU A 32 13.11 -8.30 -0.70
N ALA A 33 14.41 -8.32 -0.95
CA ALA A 33 15.41 -7.79 -0.02
C ALA A 33 15.22 -6.29 0.23
N ALA A 34 14.93 -5.51 -0.83
CA ALA A 34 14.68 -4.08 -0.71
C ALA A 34 13.40 -3.78 0.10
N VAL A 35 12.31 -4.53 -0.15
CA VAL A 35 11.07 -4.44 0.65
C VAL A 35 11.34 -4.82 2.10
N ALA A 36 12.05 -5.92 2.36
CA ALA A 36 12.33 -6.39 3.71
C ALA A 36 13.19 -5.38 4.49
N ALA A 37 14.26 -4.87 3.89
CA ALA A 37 15.12 -3.87 4.51
C ALA A 37 14.34 -2.58 4.84
N GLY A 38 13.53 -2.09 3.91
CA GLY A 38 12.67 -0.94 4.16
C GLY A 38 11.62 -1.22 5.24
N GLY A 39 11.00 -2.40 5.21
CA GLY A 39 9.96 -2.83 6.14
C GLY A 39 10.43 -2.85 7.58
N VAL A 40 11.63 -3.38 7.83
CA VAL A 40 12.26 -3.34 9.16
C VAL A 40 12.39 -1.89 9.64
N VAL A 41 12.97 -1.01 8.82
CA VAL A 41 13.14 0.41 9.19
C VAL A 41 11.79 1.06 9.51
N GLY A 42 10.77 0.85 8.68
CA GLY A 42 9.44 1.41 8.91
C GLY A 42 8.80 0.91 10.21
N ALA A 43 8.88 -0.41 10.45
CA ALA A 43 8.31 -1.02 11.65
C ALA A 43 9.00 -0.55 12.94
N GLU A 44 10.32 -0.43 12.94
CA GLU A 44 11.09 0.09 14.09
C GLU A 44 10.76 1.55 14.38
N VAL A 45 10.66 2.41 13.36
CA VAL A 45 10.25 3.81 13.54
C VAL A 45 8.84 3.87 14.15
N ARG A 46 7.90 3.08 13.64
CA ARG A 46 6.54 3.00 14.22
C ARG A 46 6.58 2.54 15.67
N TRP A 47 7.36 1.50 15.98
CA TRP A 47 7.49 0.99 17.34
C TRP A 47 8.02 2.07 18.30
N LEU A 48 9.11 2.74 17.92
CA LEU A 48 9.71 3.82 18.71
C LEU A 48 8.74 4.99 18.93
N LEU A 49 7.98 5.39 17.90
CA LEU A 49 6.93 6.40 18.06
C LEU A 49 5.83 5.94 19.02
N GLY A 50 5.50 4.65 19.05
CA GLY A 50 4.59 4.07 20.03
C GLY A 50 5.07 4.19 21.48
N LEU A 51 6.38 4.27 21.72
CA LEU A 51 6.95 4.39 23.07
C LEU A 51 6.96 5.83 23.59
N VAL A 52 7.10 6.83 22.71
CA VAL A 52 7.26 8.25 23.08
C VAL A 52 6.04 9.11 22.76
N GLY A 53 5.15 8.62 21.90
CA GLY A 53 3.98 9.34 21.44
C GLY A 53 2.83 9.33 22.46
N PRO A 54 1.78 10.13 22.20
CA PRO A 54 0.55 10.09 22.98
C PRO A 54 -0.10 8.69 22.92
N PRO A 55 -0.92 8.32 23.91
CA PRO A 55 -1.59 7.01 23.91
C PRO A 55 -2.50 6.82 22.69
N ALA A 56 -2.83 5.56 22.43
CA ALA A 56 -3.82 5.19 21.42
C ALA A 56 -5.12 6.01 21.61
N PRO A 57 -5.77 6.46 20.51
CA PRO A 57 -5.47 6.16 19.10
C PRO A 57 -4.53 7.18 18.42
N TRP A 58 -4.05 8.19 19.15
CA TRP A 58 -3.47 9.39 18.55
C TRP A 58 -2.14 9.13 17.83
N THR A 59 -1.27 8.31 18.41
CA THR A 59 -0.01 7.92 17.76
C THR A 59 -0.28 7.15 16.46
N THR A 60 -1.20 6.18 16.49
CA THR A 60 -1.59 5.40 15.30
C THR A 60 -2.20 6.28 14.20
N LEU A 61 -3.04 7.26 14.58
CA LEU A 61 -3.61 8.23 13.65
C LEU A 61 -2.51 9.04 12.96
N VAL A 62 -1.57 9.61 13.72
CA VAL A 62 -0.45 10.41 13.19
C VAL A 62 0.40 9.55 12.24
N ILE A 63 0.74 8.33 12.64
CA ILE A 63 1.54 7.41 11.84
C ILE A 63 0.87 7.12 10.48
N ASN A 64 -0.41 6.79 10.49
CA ASN A 64 -1.13 6.45 9.27
C ASN A 64 -1.32 7.67 8.35
N VAL A 65 -1.72 8.83 8.90
CA VAL A 65 -1.94 10.05 8.11
C VAL A 65 -0.64 10.57 7.50
N THR A 66 0.44 10.62 8.28
CA THR A 66 1.75 11.08 7.77
C THR A 66 2.35 10.09 6.77
N GLY A 67 2.17 8.78 6.99
CA GLY A 67 2.62 7.76 6.05
C GLY A 67 1.89 7.86 4.70
N CYS A 68 0.58 8.08 4.73
CA CYS A 68 -0.22 8.32 3.53
C CYS A 68 0.17 9.62 2.80
N LEU A 69 0.42 10.71 3.51
CA LEU A 69 0.96 11.95 2.93
C LEU A 69 2.28 11.67 2.17
N LEU A 70 3.23 11.03 2.85
CA LEU A 70 4.54 10.68 2.27
C LEU A 70 4.41 9.72 1.09
N MET A 71 3.43 8.82 1.10
CA MET A 71 3.16 7.92 -0.03
C MET A 71 2.68 8.71 -1.25
N GLY A 72 1.82 9.70 -1.05
CA GLY A 72 1.39 10.63 -2.12
C GLY A 72 2.56 11.38 -2.74
N VAL A 73 3.47 11.92 -1.90
CA VAL A 73 4.71 12.56 -2.34
C VAL A 73 5.59 11.59 -3.13
N LEU A 74 5.88 10.42 -2.55
CA LEU A 74 6.75 9.41 -3.13
C LEU A 74 6.27 8.98 -4.51
N MET A 75 4.98 8.72 -4.68
CA MET A 75 4.43 8.27 -5.96
C MET A 75 4.67 9.30 -7.05
N VAL A 76 4.37 10.59 -6.81
CA VAL A 76 4.63 11.65 -7.79
C VAL A 76 6.12 11.73 -8.15
N LEU A 77 7.01 11.69 -7.16
CA LEU A 77 8.45 11.78 -7.41
C LEU A 77 8.96 10.61 -8.28
N VAL A 78 8.53 9.38 -8.00
CA VAL A 78 9.03 8.18 -8.72
C VAL A 78 8.31 7.90 -10.04
N THR A 79 7.09 8.38 -10.25
CA THR A 79 6.34 8.14 -11.50
C THR A 79 6.36 9.32 -12.46
N GLU A 80 6.38 10.55 -11.95
CA GLU A 80 6.20 11.75 -12.77
C GLU A 80 7.50 12.54 -12.91
N ARG A 81 8.37 12.55 -11.89
CA ARG A 81 9.52 13.48 -11.88
C ARG A 81 10.88 12.87 -12.17
N PHE A 82 11.18 11.71 -11.61
CA PHE A 82 12.49 11.08 -11.71
C PHE A 82 12.42 9.72 -12.40
N ARG A 83 13.45 9.39 -13.19
CA ARG A 83 13.73 8.01 -13.58
C ARG A 83 14.38 7.28 -12.41
N ALA A 84 13.59 7.00 -11.37
CA ALA A 84 14.06 6.32 -10.18
C ALA A 84 14.48 4.87 -10.50
N HIS A 85 15.50 4.38 -9.77
CA HIS A 85 15.88 2.97 -9.87
C HIS A 85 14.67 2.07 -9.53
N PRO A 86 14.45 0.94 -10.24
CA PRO A 86 13.26 0.11 -10.06
C PRO A 86 13.03 -0.38 -8.62
N LEU A 87 14.08 -0.42 -7.79
CA LEU A 87 14.01 -0.82 -6.39
C LEU A 87 13.53 0.29 -5.43
N VAL A 88 13.53 1.57 -5.84
CA VAL A 88 13.14 2.68 -4.95
C VAL A 88 11.67 2.57 -4.54
N ARG A 89 10.79 2.33 -5.52
CA ARG A 89 9.35 2.19 -5.27
C ARG A 89 9.01 1.04 -4.31
N PRO A 90 9.52 -0.20 -4.50
CA PRO A 90 9.28 -1.26 -3.53
C PRO A 90 9.97 -1.03 -2.19
N ALA A 91 11.20 -0.50 -2.15
CA ALA A 91 11.91 -0.24 -0.89
C ALA A 91 11.20 0.80 -0.01
N LEU A 92 10.84 1.95 -0.59
CA LEU A 92 10.26 3.07 0.15
C LEU A 92 8.74 2.95 0.29
N GLY A 93 8.05 2.57 -0.78
CA GLY A 93 6.59 2.50 -0.78
C GLY A 93 6.06 1.29 -0.02
N VAL A 94 6.48 0.09 -0.43
CA VAL A 94 6.01 -1.16 0.22
C VAL A 94 6.82 -1.45 1.48
N GLY A 95 8.14 -1.25 1.45
CA GLY A 95 9.01 -1.47 2.61
C GLY A 95 8.78 -0.41 3.70
N VAL A 96 9.43 0.76 3.58
CA VAL A 96 9.44 1.77 4.65
C VAL A 96 8.03 2.26 5.01
N LEU A 97 7.28 2.79 4.05
CA LEU A 97 5.95 3.34 4.33
C LEU A 97 4.93 2.25 4.67
N GLY A 98 5.05 1.06 4.09
CA GLY A 98 4.20 -0.08 4.43
C GLY A 98 4.47 -0.67 5.82
N GLY A 99 5.73 -0.69 6.28
CA GLY A 99 6.09 -1.09 7.65
C GLY A 99 5.80 -0.02 8.70
N TYR A 100 5.94 1.25 8.31
CA TYR A 100 5.62 2.42 9.13
C TYR A 100 4.13 2.54 9.40
N THR A 101 3.26 2.38 8.41
CA THR A 101 1.81 2.46 8.60
C THR A 101 1.23 1.14 9.12
N THR A 102 0.06 1.18 9.79
CA THR A 102 -0.57 -0.01 10.35
C THR A 102 -2.10 0.10 10.39
N PHE A 103 -2.77 -0.81 9.67
CA PHE A 103 -4.22 -0.94 9.75
C PHE A 103 -4.67 -1.83 10.92
N SER A 104 -3.89 -2.85 11.27
CA SER A 104 -4.23 -3.77 12.36
C SER A 104 -4.25 -3.09 13.73
N THR A 105 -3.24 -2.26 14.02
CA THR A 105 -3.20 -1.49 15.28
C THR A 105 -4.36 -0.51 15.34
N TYR A 106 -4.64 0.17 14.22
CA TYR A 106 -5.80 1.05 14.09
C TYR A 106 -7.13 0.33 14.37
N ALA A 107 -7.32 -0.88 13.84
CA ALA A 107 -8.55 -1.64 14.08
C ALA A 107 -8.73 -2.00 15.57
N VAL A 108 -7.63 -2.35 16.26
CA VAL A 108 -7.64 -2.58 17.71
C VAL A 108 -7.95 -1.29 18.47
N ASP A 109 -7.31 -0.18 18.11
CA ASP A 109 -7.51 1.13 18.75
C ASP A 109 -8.95 1.64 18.59
N VAL A 110 -9.62 1.33 17.47
CA VAL A 110 -11.03 1.64 17.26
C VAL A 110 -11.94 0.75 18.13
N ALA A 111 -11.62 -0.54 18.27
CA ALA A 111 -12.46 -1.49 18.97
C ALA A 111 -12.32 -1.43 20.50
N ALA A 112 -11.14 -1.15 21.02
CA ALA A 112 -10.82 -1.27 22.45
C ALA A 112 -11.56 -0.30 23.39
N PRO A 113 -11.76 1.00 23.08
CA PRO A 113 -12.32 1.96 24.04
C PRO A 113 -13.80 1.72 24.36
N ALA A 114 -14.57 1.29 23.35
CA ALA A 114 -15.97 0.84 23.41
C ALA A 114 -16.47 0.75 21.96
N PHE A 115 -16.40 -0.44 21.35
CA PHE A 115 -16.84 -0.65 19.98
C PHE A 115 -18.32 -0.24 19.80
N GLY A 116 -18.60 0.61 18.80
CA GLY A 116 -19.94 1.14 18.52
C GLY A 116 -20.27 2.45 19.24
N SER A 117 -19.40 2.93 20.15
CA SER A 117 -19.53 4.28 20.73
C SER A 117 -19.34 5.36 19.65
N PRO A 118 -19.92 6.57 19.82
CA PRO A 118 -19.71 7.67 18.88
C PRO A 118 -18.24 8.01 18.62
N GLY A 119 -17.40 7.92 19.66
CA GLY A 119 -15.95 8.11 19.53
C GLY A 119 -15.27 7.04 18.67
N SER A 120 -15.59 5.77 18.89
CA SER A 120 -15.07 4.67 18.06
C SER A 120 -15.52 4.80 16.60
N LEU A 121 -16.78 5.19 16.35
CA LEU A 121 -17.33 5.39 15.01
C LEU A 121 -16.66 6.58 14.30
N ALA A 122 -16.40 7.67 15.04
CA ALA A 122 -15.68 8.83 14.51
C ALA A 122 -14.26 8.45 14.09
N LEU A 123 -13.54 7.65 14.88
CA LEU A 123 -12.21 7.15 14.53
C LEU A 123 -12.26 6.17 13.34
N MET A 124 -13.28 5.31 13.32
CA MET A 124 -13.51 4.29 12.29
C MET A 124 -13.67 4.89 10.88
N VAL A 125 -14.33 6.05 10.80
CA VAL A 125 -14.57 6.74 9.53
C VAL A 125 -13.56 7.85 9.28
N GLY A 126 -13.21 8.60 10.32
CA GLY A 126 -12.34 9.77 10.23
C GLY A 126 -10.91 9.41 9.82
N THR A 127 -10.36 8.32 10.35
CA THR A 127 -8.95 7.95 10.07
C THR A 127 -8.72 7.62 8.59
N PRO A 128 -9.52 6.76 7.93
CA PRO A 128 -9.38 6.51 6.49
C PRO A 128 -9.62 7.75 5.64
N VAL A 129 -10.60 8.60 5.99
CA VAL A 129 -10.87 9.85 5.26
C VAL A 129 -9.66 10.78 5.31
N LEU A 130 -9.09 10.99 6.49
CA LEU A 130 -7.87 11.79 6.66
C LEU A 130 -6.68 11.19 5.91
N ALA A 131 -6.52 9.87 5.93
CA ALA A 131 -5.45 9.18 5.20
C ALA A 131 -5.55 9.38 3.67
N VAL A 132 -6.75 9.25 3.11
CA VAL A 132 -6.99 9.50 1.68
C VAL A 132 -6.75 10.97 1.33
N ALA A 133 -7.28 11.89 2.14
CA ALA A 133 -7.06 13.32 1.95
C ALA A 133 -5.57 13.68 2.02
N ALA A 134 -4.82 13.12 2.97
CA ALA A 134 -3.39 13.31 3.10
C ALA A 134 -2.63 12.77 1.89
N THR A 135 -2.98 11.61 1.36
CA THR A 135 -2.37 11.05 0.13
C THR A 135 -2.59 11.99 -1.05
N ALA A 136 -3.82 12.47 -1.24
CA ALA A 136 -4.16 13.41 -2.30
C ALA A 136 -3.38 14.73 -2.14
N LEU A 137 -3.34 15.28 -0.93
CA LEU A 137 -2.60 16.50 -0.60
C LEU A 137 -1.10 16.35 -0.90
N GLY A 138 -0.48 15.25 -0.47
CA GLY A 138 0.94 14.98 -0.73
C GLY A 138 1.25 14.95 -2.22
N ALA A 139 0.39 14.31 -3.01
CA ALA A 139 0.55 14.27 -4.46
C ALA A 139 0.34 15.67 -5.10
N THR A 140 -0.71 16.40 -4.73
CA THR A 140 -1.01 17.71 -5.34
C THR A 140 0.04 18.77 -4.99
N LEU A 141 0.48 18.84 -3.73
CA LEU A 141 1.55 19.74 -3.31
C LEU A 141 2.86 19.43 -4.02
N THR A 142 3.22 18.15 -4.14
CA THR A 142 4.45 17.74 -4.85
C THR A 142 4.41 18.17 -6.30
N ARG A 143 3.29 17.99 -7.01
CA ARG A 143 3.13 18.45 -8.40
C ARG A 143 3.19 19.97 -8.51
N ALA A 144 2.54 20.70 -7.62
CA ALA A 144 2.53 22.16 -7.62
C ALA A 144 3.95 22.74 -7.43
N LEU A 145 4.69 22.20 -6.47
CA LEU A 145 6.07 22.63 -6.20
C LEU A 145 7.04 22.20 -7.32
N ALA A 146 6.85 21.01 -7.89
CA ALA A 146 7.68 20.52 -8.99
C ALA A 146 7.42 21.24 -10.33
N GLY A 147 6.19 21.72 -10.55
CA GLY A 147 5.79 22.48 -11.74
C GLY A 147 6.15 23.97 -11.67
N GLY A 148 6.45 24.51 -10.48
CA GLY A 148 6.85 25.91 -10.27
C GLY A 148 8.29 26.24 -10.70
N GLY A 149 9.12 25.23 -10.98
CA GLY A 149 10.54 25.41 -11.36
C GLY A 149 10.82 25.48 -12.87
N ALA A 150 9.78 25.61 -13.70
CA ALA A 150 9.88 25.70 -15.17
C ALA A 150 9.32 27.03 -15.71
N ARG A 151 9.56 28.13 -15.01
CA ARG A 151 9.26 29.49 -15.48
C ARG A 151 10.50 30.35 -15.37
#